data_AF-A0A951UTN4-F1
#
_entry.id   AF-A0A951UTN4-F1
#
_cell.length_a   1.000
_cell.length_b   1.000
_cell.length_c   1.000
_cell.angle_alpha   90.00
_cell.angle_beta   90.00
_cell.angle_gamma   90.00
#
_symmetry.space_group_name_H-M   'P 1'
#
loop_
_entity.id
_entity.type
_entity.pdbx_description
1 polymer ?
#
loop_
_entity_poly.entity_id
_entity_poly.type
_entity_poly.pdbx_seq_one_letter_code
_entity_poly.pdbx_strand_id
1 'polypeptide(L)' 'MTTNQYSSLFRLAVKCMKYFFLGIFGFAVVYFLSVGLNLPKVFAFLLPFMTTWVLNLGIIVLCLMLVAIIFESLR' A
#
# COMPACT_ATOMS: atom_id res chain seq x y z
N MET A 1 8.96 -25.43 24.51
CA MET A 1 9.40 -24.03 24.30
C MET A 1 8.46 -23.40 23.28
N THR A 2 7.56 -22.56 23.77
CA THR A 2 6.38 -22.05 23.06
C THR A 2 6.59 -20.57 22.74
N THR A 3 7.01 -20.21 21.54
CA THR A 3 6.71 -18.86 20.98
C THR A 3 7.01 -18.83 19.47
N ASN A 4 6.03 -19.24 18.67
CA ASN A 4 5.98 -18.95 17.23
C ASN A 4 4.54 -18.55 16.87
N GLN A 5 3.93 -17.79 17.78
CA GLN A 5 2.58 -17.25 17.65
C GLN A 5 2.60 -15.84 17.05
N TYR A 6 3.62 -15.52 16.22
CA TYR A 6 3.52 -14.41 15.29
C TYR A 6 2.32 -14.72 14.39
N SER A 7 1.22 -14.04 14.67
CA SER A 7 -0.07 -14.36 14.08
C SER A 7 0.08 -14.32 12.56
N SER A 8 -0.32 -15.37 11.83
CA SER A 8 -0.22 -15.38 10.36
C SER A 8 -0.82 -14.12 9.72
N LEU A 9 -1.77 -13.49 10.42
CA LEU A 9 -2.36 -12.19 10.13
C LEU A 9 -1.35 -11.03 10.13
N PHE A 10 -0.45 -10.94 11.10
CA PHE A 10 0.62 -9.94 11.13
C PHE A 10 1.58 -10.12 9.95
N ARG A 11 1.95 -11.37 9.64
CA ARG A 11 2.81 -11.68 8.49
C ARG A 11 2.15 -11.33 7.15
N LEU A 12 0.83 -11.53 7.05
CA LEU A 12 0.02 -11.09 5.92
C LEU A 12 -0.05 -9.56 5.82
N ALA A 13 -0.26 -8.87 6.94
CA ALA A 13 -0.29 -7.40 6.99
C ALA A 13 1.05 -6.79 6.54
N VAL A 14 2.18 -7.31 7.04
CA VAL A 14 3.53 -6.88 6.62
C VAL A 14 3.78 -7.18 5.14
N LYS A 15 3.35 -8.33 4.63
CA LYS A 15 3.42 -8.62 3.19
C LYS A 15 2.59 -7.64 2.37
N CYS A 16 1.33 -7.41 2.73
CA CYS A 16 0.46 -6.45 2.06
C CYS A 16 1.06 -5.05 2.06
N MET A 17 1.59 -4.59 3.20
CA MET A 17 2.28 -3.31 3.31
C MET A 17 3.49 -3.22 2.37
N LYS A 18 4.29 -4.29 2.26
CA LYS A 18 5.43 -4.33 1.34
C LYS A 18 4.99 -4.18 -0.12
N TYR A 19 3.95 -4.91 -0.54
CA TYR A 19 3.42 -4.79 -1.89
C TYR A 19 2.78 -3.43 -2.16
N PHE A 20 2.12 -2.85 -1.16
CA PHE A 20 1.54 -1.51 -1.25
C PHE A 20 2.61 -0.43 -1.48
N PHE A 21 3.68 -0.47 -0.69
CA PHE A 21 4.83 0.44 -0.88
C PHE A 21 5.47 0.26 -2.25
N LEU A 22 5.63 -0.99 -2.72
CA LEU A 22 6.16 -1.28 -4.05
C LEU A 22 5.28 -0.70 -5.16
N GLY A 23 3.95 -0.77 -5.00
CA GLY A 23 2.98 -0.21 -5.93
C GLY A 23 3.05 1.31 -6.00
N ILE A 24 3.11 2.00 -4.86
CA ILE A 24 3.26 3.46 -4.81
C ILE A 24 4.60 3.89 -5.41
N PHE A 25 5.67 3.14 -5.13
CA PHE A 25 6.99 3.45 -5.67
C PHE A 25 7.01 3.32 -7.20
N GLY A 26 6.42 2.24 -7.74
CA GLY A 26 6.24 2.09 -9.18
C GLY A 26 5.44 3.25 -9.78
N PHE A 27 4.36 3.66 -9.11
CA PHE A 27 3.54 4.78 -9.56
C PHE A 27 4.32 6.10 -9.59
N ALA A 28 5.11 6.38 -8.55
CA ALA A 28 5.98 7.55 -8.50
C ALA A 28 6.99 7.54 -9.65
N VAL A 29 7.62 6.40 -9.95
CA VAL A 29 8.57 6.28 -11.07
C VAL A 29 7.92 6.59 -12.41
N VAL A 30 6.71 6.08 -12.68
CA VAL A 30 6.00 6.39 -13.94
C VAL A 30 5.61 7.88 -14.01
N TYR A 31 5.21 8.49 -12.89
CA TYR A 31 4.95 9.93 -12.83
C TYR A 31 6.19 10.75 -13.19
N PHE A 32 7.35 10.46 -12.59
CA PHE A 32 8.61 11.14 -12.92
C PHE A 32 9.01 10.96 -14.39
N LEU A 33 8.84 9.77 -14.96
CA LEU A 33 9.06 9.54 -16.39
C LEU A 33 8.14 10.38 -17.26
N SER A 34 6.86 10.47 -16.92
CA SER A 34 5.86 11.23 -17.68
C SER A 34 6.13 12.74 -17.66
N VAL A 35 6.56 13.27 -16.51
CA VAL A 35 7.02 14.66 -16.37
C VAL A 35 8.24 14.90 -17.26
N GLY A 36 9.21 13.98 -17.26
CA GLY A 36 10.40 14.07 -18.13
C GLY A 36 10.07 14.02 -19.63
N LEU A 37 9.02 13.30 -20.02
CA LEU A 37 8.58 13.17 -21.40
C LEU A 37 7.68 14.32 -21.88
N ASN A 38 7.34 15.29 -21.01
CA ASN A 38 6.50 16.45 -21.34
C ASN A 38 5.08 16.06 -21.85
N LEU A 39 4.53 14.94 -21.36
CA LEU A 39 3.13 14.52 -21.57
C LEU A 39 2.26 14.66 -20.29
N PRO A 40 2.29 15.80 -19.57
CA PRO A 40 1.56 15.93 -18.30
C PRO A 40 0.04 15.86 -18.49
N LYS A 41 -0.48 16.17 -19.69
CA LYS A 41 -1.92 16.21 -20.00
C LYS A 41 -2.59 14.83 -19.92
N VAL A 42 -1.93 13.79 -20.42
CA VAL A 42 -2.46 12.41 -20.37
C VAL A 42 -2.42 11.90 -18.94
N PHE A 43 -1.34 12.22 -18.21
CA PHE A 43 -1.17 11.82 -16.83
C PHE A 43 -2.11 12.57 -15.87
N ALA A 44 -2.42 13.85 -16.14
CA ALA A 44 -3.34 14.64 -15.33
C ALA A 44 -4.75 14.05 -15.27
N PHE A 45 -5.18 13.37 -16.34
CA PHE A 45 -6.48 12.70 -16.37
C PHE A 45 -6.47 11.36 -15.62
N LEU A 46 -5.35 10.64 -15.65
CA LEU A 46 -5.18 9.38 -14.89
C LEU A 46 -4.84 9.62 -13.41
N LEU A 47 -4.27 10.77 -13.06
CA LEU A 47 -3.84 11.13 -11.71
C LEU A 47 -4.95 10.99 -10.67
N PRO A 48 -6.16 11.58 -10.84
CA PRO A 48 -7.22 11.46 -9.85
C PRO A 48 -7.71 10.02 -9.71
N PHE A 49 -7.78 9.27 -10.82
CA PHE A 49 -8.20 7.87 -10.81
C PHE A 49 -7.20 7.02 -10.01
N MET A 50 -5.91 7.17 -10.30
CA MET A 50 -4.84 6.45 -9.61
C MET A 50 -4.71 6.86 -8.14
N THR A 51 -4.85 8.14 -7.83
CA THR A 51 -4.83 8.65 -6.45
C THR A 51 -5.98 8.06 -5.64
N THR A 52 -7.17 7.97 -6.21
CA THR A 52 -8.34 7.35 -5.56
C THR A 52 -8.10 5.86 -5.29
N TRP A 53 -7.54 5.14 -6.27
CA TRP A 53 -7.18 3.73 -6.12
C TRP A 53 -6.10 3.51 -5.05
N VAL A 54 -5.05 4.33 -5.05
CA VAL A 54 -3.97 4.27 -4.05
C VAL A 54 -4.52 4.59 -2.65
N LEU A 55 -5.38 5.60 -2.50
CA LEU A 55 -6.01 5.93 -1.24
C LEU A 55 -6.90 4.78 -0.73
N ASN A 56 -7.75 4.21 -1.59
CA ASN A 56 -8.60 3.08 -1.20
C ASN A 56 -7.76 1.87 -0.77
N LEU A 57 -6.74 1.51 -1.55
CA LEU A 57 -5.83 0.42 -1.20
C LEU A 57 -5.07 0.71 0.09
N GLY A 58 -4.65 1.95 0.31
CA GLY A 58 -3.96 2.38 1.53
C GLY A 58 -4.85 2.26 2.76
N ILE A 59 -6.11 2.65 2.65
CA ILE A 59 -7.11 2.52 3.73
C ILE A 59 -7.34 1.05 4.06
N ILE A 60 -7.47 0.17 3.05
CA ILE A 60 -7.64 -1.28 3.26
C ILE A 60 -6.43 -1.87 3.99
N VAL A 61 -5.21 -1.50 3.59
CA VAL A 61 -3.97 -1.96 4.22
C VAL A 61 -3.84 -1.44 5.66
N LEU A 62 -4.14 -0.16 5.90
CA LEU A 62 -4.16 0.42 7.24
C LEU A 62 -5.17 -0.28 8.13
N CYS A 63 -6.36 -0.58 7.61
CA CYS A 63 -7.40 -1.28 8.34
C CYS A 63 -6.96 -2.70 8.72
N LEU A 64 -6.36 -3.45 7.78
CA LEU A 64 -5.77 -4.76 8.05
C LEU A 64 -4.66 -4.70 9.08
N MET A 65 -3.82 -3.67 9.03
CA MET A 65 -2.75 -3.47 10.00
C MET A 65 -3.30 -3.17 11.39
N LEU A 66 -4.33 -2.32 11.49
CA LEU A 66 -4.97 -1.97 12.75
C LEU A 66 -5.66 -3.19 13.39
N VAL A 67 -6.35 -4.00 12.58
CA VAL A 67 -6.93 -5.28 13.02
C VAL A 67 -5.83 -6.23 13.51
N ALA A 68 -4.70 -6.33 12.79
CA ALA A 68 -3.59 -7.17 13.21
C ALA A 68 -2.99 -6.71 14.56
N ILE A 69 -2.81 -5.40 14.75
CA ILE A 69 -2.29 -4.83 16.01
C ILE A 69 -3.26 -5.07 17.17
N ILE A 70 -4.56 -4.82 16.98
CA ILE A 70 -5.59 -5.05 18.02
C ILE A 70 -5.63 -6.53 18.39
N PHE A 71 -5.63 -7.43 17.40
CA PHE A 71 -5.65 -8.86 17.64
C PHE A 71 -4.39 -9.36 18.37
N GLU A 72 -3.24 -8.77 18.07
CA GLU A 72 -1.98 -9.07 18.77
C GLU A 72 -1.95 -8.49 20.18
N SER A 73 -2.63 -7.37 20.43
CA SER A 73 -2.79 -6.78 21.77
C SER A 73 -3.82 -7.48 22.66
N LEU A 74 -4.78 -8.20 22.06
CA LEU A 74 -5.81 -8.98 22.77
C LEU A 74 -5.34 -10.40 23.11
N ARG A 75 -4.27 -10.86 22.48
CA ARG A 75 -3.60 -12.13 22.79
C ARG A 75 -2.54 -11.93 23.87
#